data_AF-A0A1I6BCH3-F1
#
_entry.id   AF-A0A1I6BCH3-F1
#
_cell.length_a   1.000
_cell.length_b   1.000
_cell.length_c   1.000
_cell.angle_alpha   90.00
_cell.angle_beta   90.00
_cell.angle_gamma   90.00
#
_symmetry.space_group_name_H-M   'P 1'
#
loop_
_entity.id
_entity.type
_entity.pdbx_description
1 polymer ?
#
loop_
_entity_poly.entity_id
_entity_poly.type
_entity_poly.pdbx_seq_one_letter_code
_entity_poly.pdbx_strand_id
1 'polypeptide(L)'
;MKFPLLLCWLLGVAAMPYPVRAQSAVPPTATKPASPSLAYSQAAADIARLLRRATALPDAQAVALLRREGPALQAKAGQVKPAYIRWLKGLSLVERQAEQQRLEASPWYQYFSALDSGPLGVKASRNRALAEQVFNLMDFADGV
;
A
#
# COMPACT_ATOMS: atom_id res chain seq x y z
N MET A 1 -26.05 -18.23 82.07
CA MET A 1 -24.88 -17.47 82.58
C MET A 1 -23.81 -17.45 81.49
N LYS A 2 -23.22 -16.28 81.22
CA LYS A 2 -22.26 -15.95 80.15
C LYS A 2 -20.90 -16.62 80.36
N PHE A 3 -20.22 -17.04 79.28
CA PHE A 3 -18.76 -17.00 79.01
C PHE A 3 -18.51 -17.25 77.50
N PRO A 4 -17.37 -16.83 76.88
CA PRO A 4 -17.37 -15.88 75.76
C PRO A 4 -16.40 -16.22 74.61
N LEU A 5 -16.28 -15.27 73.66
CA LEU A 5 -15.12 -14.96 72.82
C LEU A 5 -14.64 -15.96 71.74
N LEU A 6 -14.95 -15.58 70.48
CA LEU A 6 -14.02 -15.39 69.35
C LEU A 6 -12.92 -16.44 69.11
N LEU A 7 -13.02 -17.16 68.00
CA LEU A 7 -11.87 -17.35 67.11
C LEU A 7 -12.31 -17.69 65.66
N CYS A 8 -12.22 -16.69 64.78
CA CYS A 8 -12.20 -16.86 63.33
C CYS A 8 -10.84 -17.44 62.90
N TRP A 9 -10.80 -18.58 62.22
CA TRP A 9 -9.68 -18.99 61.34
C TRP A 9 -10.29 -19.79 60.17
N LEU A 10 -10.46 -19.19 58.99
CA LEU A 10 -9.49 -19.08 57.88
C LEU A 10 -9.55 -20.30 56.92
N LEU A 11 -10.54 -20.30 56.03
CA LEU A 11 -10.43 -20.95 54.72
C LEU A 11 -9.82 -19.94 53.73
N GLY A 12 -8.50 -19.96 53.61
CA GLY A 12 -7.76 -19.25 52.56
C GLY A 12 -7.52 -20.19 51.38
N VAL A 13 -8.28 -19.98 50.30
CA VAL A 13 -8.14 -20.69 49.03
C VAL A 13 -6.80 -20.33 48.38
N ALA A 14 -6.06 -21.36 47.97
CA ALA A 14 -4.80 -21.25 47.26
C ALA A 14 -4.96 -20.47 45.94
N ALA A 15 -4.37 -19.27 45.87
CA ALA A 15 -4.18 -18.56 44.62
C ALA A 15 -2.94 -19.14 43.92
N MET A 16 -3.14 -19.96 42.89
CA MET A 16 -2.09 -20.27 41.92
C MET A 16 -1.85 -19.04 41.04
N PRO A 17 -0.60 -18.54 40.94
CA PRO A 17 -0.26 -17.57 39.92
C PRO A 17 -0.21 -18.31 38.57
N TYR A 18 -1.24 -18.16 37.76
CA TYR A 18 -1.11 -18.43 36.32
C TYR A 18 -0.13 -17.40 35.77
N PRO A 19 1.04 -17.79 35.24
CA PRO A 19 1.80 -16.88 34.41
C PRO A 19 0.96 -16.65 33.16
N VAL A 20 0.34 -15.48 33.07
CA VAL A 20 -0.10 -14.92 31.79
C VAL A 20 1.16 -14.82 30.95
N ARG A 21 1.35 -15.80 30.08
CA ARG A 21 2.35 -15.77 29.02
C ARG A 21 1.97 -14.58 28.15
N ALA A 22 2.58 -13.44 28.42
CA ALA A 22 2.62 -12.32 27.51
C ALA A 22 3.10 -12.89 26.18
N GLN A 23 2.18 -13.08 25.24
CA GLN A 23 2.55 -13.23 23.84
C GLN A 23 3.26 -11.93 23.53
N SER A 24 4.58 -11.98 23.46
CA SER A 24 5.38 -10.95 22.85
C SER A 24 4.75 -10.72 21.49
N ALA A 25 4.00 -9.62 21.36
CA ALA A 25 3.62 -9.09 20.07
C ALA A 25 4.95 -8.88 19.36
N VAL A 26 5.27 -9.79 18.44
CA VAL A 26 6.43 -9.66 17.57
C VAL A 26 6.25 -8.28 16.94
N PRO A 27 7.17 -7.32 17.16
CA PRO A 27 7.10 -6.05 16.46
C PRO A 27 7.02 -6.39 14.98
N PRO A 28 6.22 -5.67 14.16
CA PRO A 28 6.09 -5.98 12.75
C PRO A 28 7.49 -5.93 12.14
N THR A 29 8.07 -7.11 11.99
CA THR A 29 9.35 -7.30 11.32
C THR A 29 9.06 -6.84 9.91
N ALA A 30 9.92 -6.00 9.34
CA ALA A 30 9.75 -5.52 7.97
C ALA A 30 9.68 -6.75 7.04
N THR A 31 8.47 -7.24 6.80
CA THR A 31 8.24 -8.44 6.02
C THR A 31 8.66 -8.11 4.62
N LYS A 32 9.68 -8.82 4.12
CA LYS A 32 10.11 -8.72 2.73
C LYS A 32 8.86 -8.78 1.83
N PRO A 33 8.66 -7.82 0.91
CA PRO A 33 7.45 -7.79 0.10
C PRO A 33 7.33 -9.09 -0.69
N ALA A 34 6.12 -9.66 -0.69
CA ALA A 34 5.82 -10.84 -1.50
C ALA A 34 6.02 -10.52 -2.98
N SER A 35 6.36 -11.52 -3.78
CA SER A 35 6.63 -11.33 -5.22
C SER A 35 5.54 -10.56 -5.98
N PRO A 36 4.22 -10.74 -5.71
CA PRO A 36 3.17 -9.94 -6.34
C PRO A 36 3.21 -8.45 -5.97
N SER A 37 3.46 -8.11 -4.70
CA SER A 37 3.62 -6.72 -4.22
C SER A 37 4.80 -6.02 -4.88
N LEU A 38 5.94 -6.72 -4.95
CA LEU A 38 7.14 -6.18 -5.59
C LEU A 38 6.93 -5.95 -7.09
N ALA A 39 6.31 -6.90 -7.79
CA ALA A 39 6.05 -6.78 -9.22
C ALA A 39 5.09 -5.63 -9.55
N TYR A 40 4.03 -5.46 -8.74
CA TYR A 40 3.10 -4.34 -8.87
C TYR A 40 3.78 -2.99 -8.59
N SER A 41 4.53 -2.90 -7.48
CA SER A 41 5.27 -1.69 -7.11
C SER A 41 6.31 -1.29 -8.16
N GLN A 42 6.98 -2.27 -8.79
CA GLN A 42 7.92 -2.00 -9.87
C GLN A 42 7.22 -1.45 -11.12
N ALA A 43 6.07 -2.01 -11.50
CA ALA A 43 5.27 -1.50 -12.61
C ALA A 43 4.81 -0.06 -12.35
N ALA A 44 4.31 0.22 -11.15
CA ALA A 44 3.91 1.56 -10.72
C ALA A 44 5.09 2.55 -10.78
N ALA A 45 6.27 2.14 -10.30
CA ALA A 45 7.48 2.95 -10.34
C ALA A 45 7.96 3.25 -11.77
N ASP A 46 7.87 2.28 -12.68
CA ASP A 46 8.24 2.47 -14.09
C ASP A 46 7.28 3.46 -14.77
N ILE A 47 5.97 3.36 -14.49
CA ILE A 47 4.95 4.32 -14.98
C ILE A 47 5.21 5.72 -14.42
N ALA A 48 5.44 5.85 -13.11
CA ALA A 48 5.76 7.14 -12.48
C ALA A 48 7.03 7.77 -13.10
N ARG A 49 8.05 6.96 -13.39
CA ARG A 49 9.28 7.43 -14.05
C ARG A 49 8.99 7.94 -15.46
N LEU A 50 8.18 7.23 -16.25
CA LEU A 50 7.77 7.67 -17.59
C LEU A 50 7.04 9.03 -17.52
N LEU A 51 6.07 9.16 -16.62
CA LEU A 51 5.28 10.38 -16.45
C LEU A 51 6.14 11.57 -15.96
N ARG A 52 7.09 11.33 -15.04
CA ARG A 52 8.06 12.37 -14.64
C ARG A 52 8.89 12.87 -15.82
N ARG A 53 9.37 11.99 -16.70
CA ARG A 53 10.08 12.41 -17.92
C ARG A 53 9.17 13.21 -18.85
N ALA A 54 7.93 12.77 -19.04
CA ALA A 54 6.95 13.50 -19.85
C ALA A 54 6.64 14.90 -19.29
N THR A 55 6.73 15.07 -17.98
CA THR A 55 6.52 16.37 -17.32
C THR A 55 7.53 17.41 -17.79
N ALA A 56 8.80 17.02 -17.95
CA ALA A 56 9.91 17.89 -18.33
C ALA A 56 9.97 18.23 -19.84
N LEU A 57 9.12 17.60 -20.67
CA LEU A 57 9.14 17.78 -22.12
C LEU A 57 8.07 18.76 -22.62
N PRO A 58 8.25 19.40 -23.77
CA PRO A 58 7.16 20.09 -24.47
C PRO A 58 6.00 19.14 -24.77
N ASP A 59 4.77 19.65 -24.81
CA ASP A 59 3.54 18.86 -24.94
C ASP A 59 3.56 17.82 -26.07
N ALA A 60 3.96 18.22 -27.29
CA ALA A 60 4.01 17.31 -28.43
C ALA A 60 5.01 16.16 -28.21
N GLN A 61 6.16 16.45 -27.58
CA GLN A 61 7.17 15.45 -27.26
C GLN A 61 6.75 14.56 -26.10
N ALA A 62 6.07 15.11 -25.10
CA ALA A 62 5.47 14.36 -24.00
C ALA A 62 4.45 13.35 -24.53
N VAL A 63 3.53 13.77 -25.41
CA VAL A 63 2.56 12.88 -26.05
C VAL A 63 3.25 11.78 -26.86
N ALA A 64 4.25 12.14 -27.67
CA ALA A 64 5.00 11.16 -28.45
C ALA A 64 5.74 10.14 -27.57
N LEU A 65 6.32 10.59 -26.45
CA LEU A 65 6.99 9.74 -25.47
C LEU A 65 6.00 8.73 -24.85
N LEU A 66 4.87 9.23 -24.36
CA LEU A 66 3.86 8.39 -23.71
C LEU A 66 3.23 7.39 -24.69
N ARG A 67 2.98 7.79 -25.94
CA ARG A 67 2.47 6.87 -26.98
C ARG A 67 3.46 5.76 -27.32
N ARG A 68 4.76 6.07 -27.31
CA ARG A 68 5.82 5.11 -27.64
C ARG A 68 6.05 4.10 -26.53
N GLU A 69 6.12 4.56 -25.28
CA GLU A 69 6.55 3.71 -24.14
C GLU A 69 5.39 3.26 -23.26
N GLY A 70 4.27 3.97 -23.28
CA GLY A 70 3.11 3.69 -22.44
C GLY A 70 2.45 2.32 -22.68
N PRO A 71 2.22 1.88 -23.93
CA PRO A 71 1.56 0.59 -24.20
C PRO A 71 2.29 -0.60 -23.58
N ALA A 72 3.63 -0.61 -23.60
CA ALA A 72 4.42 -1.68 -23.00
C ALA A 72 4.29 -1.71 -21.47
N LEU A 73 4.27 -0.54 -20.83
CA LEU A 73 4.07 -0.44 -19.38
C LEU A 73 2.63 -0.79 -18.98
N GLN A 74 1.63 -0.40 -19.76
CA GLN A 74 0.23 -0.77 -19.54
C GLN A 74 0.06 -2.30 -19.65
N ALA A 75 0.65 -2.94 -20.66
CA ALA A 75 0.62 -4.39 -20.80
C ALA A 75 1.29 -5.10 -19.60
N LYS A 76 2.47 -4.62 -19.16
CA LYS A 76 3.15 -5.13 -17.97
C LYS A 76 2.27 -4.98 -16.72
N ALA A 77 1.66 -3.81 -16.54
CA ALA A 77 0.79 -3.55 -15.39
C ALA A 77 -0.46 -4.47 -15.41
N GLY A 78 -1.07 -4.68 -16.58
CA GLY A 78 -2.19 -5.60 -16.77
C GLY A 78 -1.85 -7.07 -16.48
N GLN A 79 -0.59 -7.48 -16.67
CA GLN A 79 -0.12 -8.83 -16.31
C GLN A 79 0.06 -9.01 -14.80
N VAL A 80 0.55 -7.98 -14.08
CA VAL A 80 0.87 -8.10 -12.66
C VAL A 80 -0.33 -7.79 -11.75
N LYS A 81 -1.24 -6.90 -12.17
CA LYS A 81 -2.39 -6.43 -11.38
C LYS A 81 -3.30 -7.58 -10.90
N PRO A 82 -3.70 -8.57 -11.71
CA PRO A 82 -4.57 -9.66 -11.25
C PRO A 82 -3.92 -10.51 -10.15
N ALA A 83 -2.62 -10.80 -10.27
CA ALA A 83 -1.87 -11.54 -9.27
C ALA A 83 -1.76 -10.77 -7.96
N TYR A 84 -1.52 -9.46 -8.05
CA TYR A 84 -1.48 -8.56 -6.90
C TYR A 84 -2.83 -8.47 -6.18
N ILE A 85 -3.93 -8.24 -6.90
CA ILE A 85 -5.29 -8.21 -6.32
C ILE A 85 -5.64 -9.55 -5.66
N ARG A 86 -5.31 -10.68 -6.29
CA ARG A 86 -5.55 -12.01 -5.71
C ARG A 86 -4.75 -12.20 -4.42
N TRP A 87 -3.50 -11.77 -4.41
CA TRP A 87 -2.65 -11.81 -3.22
C TRP A 87 -3.22 -10.91 -2.10
N LEU A 88 -3.61 -9.67 -2.41
CA LEU A 88 -4.24 -8.75 -1.45
C LEU A 88 -5.49 -9.35 -0.78
N LYS A 89 -6.32 -10.07 -1.54
CA LYS A 89 -7.52 -10.75 -1.01
C LYS A 89 -7.19 -11.89 -0.04
N GLY A 90 -6.02 -12.49 -0.15
CA GLY A 90 -5.55 -13.55 0.74
C GLY A 90 -4.89 -13.04 2.03
N LEU A 91 -4.66 -11.73 2.14
CA LEU A 91 -4.02 -11.12 3.31
C LEU A 91 -5.01 -10.90 4.46
N SER A 92 -4.51 -11.06 5.68
CA SER A 92 -5.20 -10.60 6.89
C SER A 92 -5.38 -9.07 6.90
N LEU A 93 -6.17 -8.55 7.84
CA LEU A 93 -6.35 -7.10 8.01
C LEU A 93 -5.03 -6.39 8.31
N VAL A 94 -4.22 -6.97 9.21
CA VAL A 94 -2.92 -6.40 9.62
C VAL A 94 -1.94 -6.38 8.45
N GLU A 95 -1.88 -7.46 7.67
CA GLU A 95 -1.00 -7.53 6.49
C GLU A 95 -1.42 -6.54 5.40
N ARG A 96 -2.74 -6.33 5.19
CA ARG A 96 -3.23 -5.31 4.27
C ARG A 96 -2.88 -3.90 4.72
N GLN A 97 -3.02 -3.60 6.02
CA GLN A 97 -2.60 -2.30 6.57
C GLN A 97 -1.09 -2.08 6.39
N ALA A 98 -0.28 -3.10 6.65
CA ALA A 98 1.16 -3.04 6.43
C ALA A 98 1.51 -2.83 4.94
N GLU A 99 0.76 -3.45 4.03
CA GLU A 99 0.94 -3.19 2.59
C GLU A 99 0.55 -1.77 2.22
N GLN A 100 -0.61 -1.30 2.66
CA GLN A 100 -1.05 0.08 2.41
C GLN A 100 -0.01 1.10 2.86
N GLN A 101 0.54 0.95 4.07
CA GLN A 101 1.61 1.81 4.58
C GLN A 101 2.88 1.76 3.71
N ARG A 102 3.24 0.60 3.17
CA ARG A 102 4.37 0.47 2.23
C ARG A 102 4.09 1.19 0.92
N LEU A 103 2.87 1.08 0.38
CA LEU A 103 2.48 1.80 -0.83
C LEU A 103 2.55 3.32 -0.57
N GLU A 104 1.96 3.80 0.52
CA GLU A 104 1.95 5.22 0.89
C GLU A 104 3.34 5.81 1.09
N ALA A 105 4.26 5.03 1.67
CA ALA A 105 5.65 5.41 1.83
C ALA A 105 6.45 5.39 0.50
N SER A 106 5.90 4.79 -0.56
CA SER A 106 6.63 4.62 -1.82
C SER A 106 6.71 5.93 -2.62
N PRO A 107 7.86 6.24 -3.24
CA PRO A 107 8.03 7.48 -4.02
C PRO A 107 7.09 7.60 -5.23
N TRP A 108 6.65 6.47 -5.80
CA TRP A 108 5.70 6.47 -6.91
C TRP A 108 4.28 6.81 -6.45
N TYR A 109 3.89 6.38 -5.25
CA TYR A 109 2.57 6.67 -4.68
C TYR A 109 2.45 8.16 -4.39
N GLN A 110 3.46 8.74 -3.74
CA GLN A 110 3.52 10.18 -3.48
C GLN A 110 3.45 11.02 -4.76
N TYR A 111 4.04 10.52 -5.85
CA TYR A 111 3.94 11.18 -7.15
C TYR A 111 2.52 11.13 -7.71
N PHE A 112 1.84 9.98 -7.65
CA PHE A 112 0.47 9.85 -8.13
C PHE A 112 -0.52 10.63 -7.27
N SER A 113 -0.35 10.68 -5.94
CA SER A 113 -1.21 11.48 -5.07
C SER A 113 -1.15 12.98 -5.35
N ALA A 114 -0.07 13.45 -5.98
CA ALA A 114 0.11 14.85 -6.38
C ALA A 114 0.00 15.06 -7.89
N LEU A 115 -0.46 14.06 -8.66
CA LEU A 115 -0.43 14.11 -10.12
C LEU A 115 -1.36 15.20 -10.68
N ASP A 116 -2.59 15.26 -10.17
CA ASP A 116 -3.63 16.17 -10.64
C ASP A 116 -3.29 17.65 -10.37
N SER A 117 -2.74 17.93 -9.19
CA SER A 117 -2.27 19.27 -8.81
C SER A 117 -0.84 19.57 -9.28
N GLY A 118 -0.13 18.56 -9.75
CA GLY A 118 1.25 18.66 -10.20
C GLY A 118 1.39 19.23 -11.62
N PRO A 119 2.63 19.53 -12.06
CA PRO A 119 2.86 20.14 -13.37
C PRO A 119 2.31 19.31 -14.54
N LEU A 120 2.34 17.97 -14.43
CA LEU A 120 1.78 17.10 -15.47
C LEU A 120 0.26 17.12 -15.50
N GLY A 121 -0.42 17.12 -14.35
CA GLY A 121 -1.87 17.25 -14.26
C GLY A 121 -2.35 18.58 -14.83
N VAL A 122 -1.65 19.68 -14.50
CA VAL A 122 -1.93 21.00 -15.08
C VAL A 122 -1.76 20.98 -16.60
N LYS A 123 -0.71 20.35 -17.14
CA LYS A 123 -0.53 20.21 -18.60
C LYS A 123 -1.64 19.35 -19.22
N ALA A 124 -1.97 18.22 -18.62
CA ALA A 124 -3.02 17.32 -19.08
C ALA A 124 -4.39 18.01 -19.13
N SER A 125 -4.74 18.83 -18.13
CA SER A 125 -6.01 19.59 -18.13
C SER A 125 -6.17 20.55 -19.31
N ARG A 126 -5.05 20.97 -19.93
CA ARG A 126 -5.02 21.90 -21.08
C ARG A 126 -4.80 21.17 -22.41
N ASN A 127 -4.40 19.90 -22.37
CA ASN A 127 -4.04 19.12 -23.54
C ASN A 127 -4.71 17.74 -23.49
N ARG A 128 -5.82 17.61 -24.21
CA ARG A 128 -6.62 16.38 -24.25
C ARG A 128 -5.81 15.15 -24.66
N ALA A 129 -4.95 15.26 -25.68
CA ALA A 129 -4.15 14.13 -26.13
C ALA A 129 -3.17 13.66 -25.05
N LEU A 130 -2.62 14.58 -24.26
CA LEU A 130 -1.78 14.24 -23.12
C LEU A 130 -2.60 13.61 -21.99
N ALA A 131 -3.76 14.17 -21.68
CA ALA A 131 -4.68 13.63 -20.67
C ALA A 131 -5.09 12.18 -20.96
N GLU A 132 -5.44 11.86 -22.20
CA GLU A 132 -5.79 10.51 -22.62
C GLU A 132 -4.63 9.52 -22.37
N GLN A 133 -3.39 9.91 -22.67
CA GLN A 133 -2.22 9.06 -22.41
C GLN A 133 -1.95 8.87 -20.91
N VAL A 134 -2.09 9.93 -20.12
CA VAL A 134 -1.93 9.86 -18.66
C VAL A 134 -3.02 8.96 -18.06
N PHE A 135 -4.28 9.14 -18.47
CA PHE A 135 -5.41 8.33 -18.00
C PHE A 135 -5.21 6.84 -18.30
N ASN A 136 -4.85 6.50 -19.54
CA ASN A 136 -4.60 5.10 -19.93
C ASN A 136 -3.48 4.46 -19.10
N LEU A 137 -2.48 5.25 -18.70
CA LEU A 137 -1.41 4.77 -17.83
C LEU A 137 -1.83 4.67 -16.37
N MET A 138 -2.81 5.43 -15.92
CA MET A 138 -3.30 5.45 -14.53
C MET A 138 -4.38 4.40 -14.26
N ASP A 139 -5.09 3.91 -15.27
CA ASP A 139 -6.08 2.81 -15.18
C ASP A 139 -5.52 1.54 -14.49
N PHE A 140 -4.19 1.35 -14.51
CA PHE A 140 -3.58 0.25 -13.77
C PHE A 140 -3.82 0.31 -12.24
N ALA A 141 -4.01 1.51 -11.68
CA ALA A 141 -4.25 1.71 -10.25
C ALA A 141 -5.72 1.50 -9.85
N ASP A 142 -6.65 1.48 -10.81
CA ASP A 142 -8.09 1.35 -10.50
C ASP A 142 -8.46 -0.02 -9.93
N GLY A 143 -9.26 -0.06 -8.86
CA GLY A 143 -9.75 -1.32 -8.28
C GLY A 143 -8.73 -2.13 -7.48
N VAL A 144 -7.62 -1.50 -7.10
CA VAL A 144 -6.67 -1.93 -6.06
C VAL A 144 -7.03 -1.21 -4.76
#